data_AF-A0A3A4K556-F1
#
_entry.id   AF-A0A3A4K556-F1
#
_cell.length_a   1.000
_cell.length_b   1.000
_cell.length_c   1.000
_cell.angle_alpha   90.00
_cell.angle_beta   90.00
_cell.angle_gamma   90.00
#
_symmetry.space_group_name_H-M   'P 1'
#
loop_
_entity.id
_entity.type
_entity.pdbx_description
1 polymer ?
#
loop_
_entity_poly.entity_id
_entity_poly.type
_entity_poly.pdbx_seq_one_letter_code
_entity_poly.pdbx_strand_id
1 'polypeptide(L)'
;MVDSLFADVSYFQARVDDSYPYGIFSFRSNDGTFRDDNFAANYEWACRAADSGRLGCFIAYFYWRPNWSDCVNVHRDMVTALGGPHPRMISMIDVESGGNPRGDQSDGINRAYWNLADWLGHPRRVIGYANRSDFFELWPDRPDGLRVIGAGYGADPGLPGQIAHQYTDGQGYGGGLPEGCSPFGNCDMNSADGLSPLDFAAACGIRTAQEAK
;
A
#
# COMPACT_ATOMS: atom_id res chain seq x y z
N MET A 1 6.09 1.78 22.30
CA MET A 1 5.12 2.12 21.24
C MET A 1 4.61 0.81 20.69
N VAL A 2 3.31 0.65 20.47
CA VAL A 2 2.75 -0.62 19.97
C VAL A 2 2.86 -0.60 18.46
N ASP A 3 3.40 -1.67 17.89
CA ASP A 3 3.48 -1.84 16.45
C ASP A 3 2.07 -1.97 15.86
N SER A 4 1.77 -1.21 14.82
CA SER A 4 0.46 -1.27 14.17
C SER A 4 0.44 -2.41 13.18
N LEU A 5 -0.49 -3.33 13.37
CA LEU A 5 -0.77 -4.36 12.38
C LEU A 5 -1.78 -3.85 11.36
N PHE A 6 -1.71 -4.35 10.13
CA PHE A 6 -2.73 -4.10 9.11
C PHE A 6 -2.73 -5.16 8.02
N ALA A 7 -3.91 -5.39 7.46
CA ALA A 7 -4.07 -6.24 6.27
C ALA A 7 -3.88 -5.43 4.98
N ASP A 8 -3.34 -6.10 3.96
CA ASP A 8 -3.52 -5.73 2.56
C ASP A 8 -4.32 -6.81 1.81
N VAL A 9 -5.24 -6.37 0.95
CA VAL A 9 -6.21 -7.28 0.31
C VAL A 9 -6.50 -6.90 -1.14
N SER A 10 -7.14 -7.81 -1.87
CA SER A 10 -7.57 -7.63 -3.24
C SER A 10 -8.92 -8.32 -3.49
N TYR A 11 -9.30 -8.51 -4.76
CA TYR A 11 -10.50 -9.26 -5.15
C TYR A 11 -10.50 -10.73 -4.67
N PHE A 12 -9.34 -11.26 -4.25
CA PHE A 12 -9.27 -12.62 -3.68
C PHE A 12 -9.88 -12.73 -2.28
N GLN A 13 -9.99 -11.62 -1.56
CA GLN A 13 -10.61 -11.57 -0.23
C GLN A 13 -12.04 -11.03 -0.31
N ALA A 14 -12.80 -11.20 0.78
CA ALA A 14 -14.07 -10.51 0.95
C ALA A 14 -13.87 -8.98 0.96
N ARG A 15 -14.95 -8.23 0.72
CA ARG A 15 -14.95 -6.78 0.92
C ARG A 15 -14.80 -6.46 2.40
N VAL A 16 -14.15 -5.34 2.70
CA VAL A 16 -14.00 -4.84 4.07
C VAL A 16 -15.37 -4.46 4.67
N ASP A 17 -15.50 -4.62 5.97
CA ASP A 17 -16.63 -4.15 6.76
C ASP A 17 -16.17 -3.65 8.15
N ASP A 18 -17.14 -3.27 8.99
CA ASP A 18 -16.86 -2.69 10.31
C ASP A 18 -16.28 -3.68 11.34
N SER A 19 -16.08 -4.96 10.97
CA SER A 19 -15.32 -5.91 11.77
C SER A 19 -13.80 -5.73 11.64
N TYR A 20 -13.32 -4.96 10.65
CA TYR A 20 -11.89 -4.70 10.46
C TYR A 20 -11.25 -4.04 11.71
N PRO A 21 -10.24 -4.66 12.34
CA PRO A 21 -9.82 -4.26 13.68
C PRO A 21 -8.69 -3.22 13.72
N TYR A 22 -8.10 -2.86 12.58
CA TYR A 22 -6.88 -2.06 12.53
C TYR A 22 -7.09 -0.62 12.06
N GLY A 23 -6.13 0.24 12.41
CA GLY A 23 -6.13 1.68 12.09
C GLY A 23 -5.43 2.06 10.78
N ILE A 24 -4.83 1.11 10.08
CA ILE A 24 -4.30 1.23 8.71
C ILE A 24 -4.98 0.15 7.90
N PHE A 25 -5.36 0.43 6.66
CA PHE A 25 -5.94 -0.55 5.73
C PHE A 25 -5.34 -0.40 4.34
N SER A 26 -4.92 -1.50 3.71
CA SER A 26 -4.37 -1.50 2.36
C SER A 26 -5.24 -2.37 1.43
N PHE A 27 -5.47 -1.93 0.20
CA PHE A 27 -6.25 -2.70 -0.77
C PHE A 27 -5.90 -2.37 -2.22
N ARG A 28 -6.03 -3.37 -3.09
CA ARG A 28 -5.70 -3.24 -4.51
C ARG A 28 -6.75 -2.45 -5.27
N SER A 29 -6.30 -1.55 -6.14
CA SER A 29 -7.11 -0.94 -7.20
C SER A 29 -7.03 -1.73 -8.50
N ASN A 30 -5.83 -2.08 -8.95
CA ASN A 30 -5.64 -2.72 -10.24
C ASN A 30 -4.35 -3.56 -10.30
N ASP A 31 -4.32 -4.48 -11.26
CA ASP A 31 -3.12 -5.14 -11.74
C ASP A 31 -2.93 -4.80 -13.21
N GLY A 32 -1.94 -3.96 -13.54
CA GLY A 32 -1.84 -3.40 -14.89
C GLY A 32 -3.13 -2.65 -15.24
N THR A 33 -3.86 -3.14 -16.24
CA THR A 33 -5.17 -2.58 -16.62
C THR A 33 -6.38 -3.36 -16.08
N PHE A 34 -6.15 -4.49 -15.41
CA PHE A 34 -7.19 -5.26 -14.75
C PHE A 34 -7.66 -4.53 -13.50
N ARG A 35 -8.95 -4.21 -13.41
CA ARG A 35 -9.55 -3.47 -12.29
C ARG A 35 -10.01 -4.45 -11.22
N ASP A 36 -9.66 -4.18 -9.97
CA ASP A 36 -10.09 -4.98 -8.83
C ASP A 36 -11.57 -4.71 -8.52
N ASP A 37 -12.40 -5.75 -8.59
CA ASP A 37 -13.86 -5.65 -8.42
C ASP A 37 -14.29 -5.28 -6.99
N ASN A 38 -13.39 -5.39 -6.01
CA ASN A 38 -13.65 -4.97 -4.64
C ASN A 38 -13.23 -3.53 -4.36
N PHE A 39 -12.48 -2.90 -5.26
CA PHE A 39 -11.88 -1.58 -5.02
C PHE A 39 -12.92 -0.54 -4.60
N ALA A 40 -14.04 -0.43 -5.33
CA ALA A 40 -15.03 0.62 -5.05
C ALA A 40 -15.60 0.52 -3.63
N ALA A 41 -15.99 -0.69 -3.22
CA ALA A 41 -16.52 -0.92 -1.87
C ALA A 41 -15.47 -0.66 -0.78
N ASN A 42 -14.23 -1.13 -1.00
CA ASN A 42 -13.13 -0.94 -0.06
C ASN A 42 -12.74 0.54 0.07
N TYR A 43 -12.69 1.27 -1.05
CA TYR A 43 -12.35 2.69 -1.09
C TYR A 43 -13.40 3.54 -0.37
N GLU A 44 -14.69 3.32 -0.67
CA GLU A 44 -15.78 4.06 -0.02
C GLU A 44 -15.82 3.80 1.49
N TRP A 45 -15.61 2.54 1.92
CA TRP A 45 -15.50 2.22 3.34
C TRP A 45 -14.29 2.90 3.97
N ALA A 46 -13.12 2.83 3.33
CA ALA A 46 -11.89 3.43 3.83
C ALA A 46 -12.01 4.96 3.98
N CYS A 47 -12.68 5.64 3.06
CA CYS A 47 -12.99 7.07 3.18
C CYS A 47 -13.84 7.36 4.43
N ARG A 48 -14.97 6.66 4.60
CA ARG A 48 -15.83 6.84 5.79
C ARG A 48 -15.11 6.50 7.11
N ALA A 49 -14.30 5.45 7.09
CA ALA A 49 -13.52 5.04 8.25
C ALA A 49 -12.41 6.06 8.57
N ALA A 50 -11.81 6.67 7.56
CA ALA A 50 -10.84 7.75 7.73
C ALA A 50 -11.50 9.04 8.27
N ASP A 51 -12.67 9.42 7.73
CA ASP A 51 -13.44 10.59 8.17
C ASP A 51 -13.92 10.48 9.63
N SER A 52 -14.35 9.29 10.04
CA SER A 52 -14.75 9.01 11.44
C SER A 52 -13.57 8.86 12.40
N GLY A 53 -12.34 8.86 11.91
CA GLY A 53 -11.13 8.67 12.71
C GLY A 53 -10.82 7.21 13.06
N ARG A 54 -11.57 6.24 12.53
CA ARG A 54 -11.28 4.81 12.67
C ARG A 54 -9.96 4.44 11.99
N LEU A 55 -9.69 4.98 10.81
CA LEU A 55 -8.41 4.83 10.12
C LEU A 55 -7.57 6.09 10.28
N GLY A 56 -6.30 5.92 10.69
CA GLY A 56 -5.28 6.96 10.61
C GLY A 56 -4.92 7.28 9.15
N CYS A 57 -4.84 6.24 8.32
CA CYS A 57 -4.68 6.32 6.87
C CYS A 57 -5.12 5.03 6.19
N PHE A 58 -5.18 5.07 4.86
CA PHE A 58 -5.34 3.87 4.05
C PHE A 58 -4.48 3.94 2.79
N ILE A 59 -4.19 2.77 2.24
CA ILE A 59 -3.31 2.58 1.10
C ILE A 59 -4.15 1.98 -0.03
N ALA A 60 -4.21 2.68 -1.17
CA ALA A 60 -4.70 2.12 -2.42
C ALA A 60 -3.48 1.72 -3.25
N TYR A 61 -3.28 0.43 -3.48
CA TYR A 61 -2.11 -0.06 -4.21
C TYR A 61 -2.49 -0.58 -5.59
N PHE A 62 -1.53 -0.59 -6.50
CA PHE A 62 -1.68 -1.29 -7.77
C PHE A 62 -0.45 -2.13 -8.06
N TYR A 63 -0.69 -3.31 -8.63
CA TYR A 63 0.37 -4.18 -9.13
C TYR A 63 0.97 -3.54 -10.38
N TRP A 64 2.21 -3.09 -10.28
CA TRP A 64 2.87 -2.40 -11.37
C TRP A 64 3.13 -3.36 -12.53
N ARG A 65 2.92 -2.85 -13.75
CA ARG A 65 3.22 -3.54 -15.01
C ARG A 65 4.02 -2.61 -15.93
N PRO A 66 4.81 -3.16 -16.89
CA PRO A 66 5.61 -2.35 -17.82
C PRO A 66 4.84 -1.33 -18.65
N ASN A 67 3.53 -1.55 -18.88
CA ASN A 67 2.63 -0.52 -19.40
C ASN A 67 2.27 0.51 -18.31
N TRP A 68 3.30 1.06 -17.66
CA TRP A 68 3.20 1.82 -16.42
C TRP A 68 2.22 3.00 -16.54
N SER A 69 2.17 3.66 -17.70
CA SER A 69 1.30 4.81 -17.91
C SER A 69 -0.17 4.39 -17.87
N ASP A 70 -0.53 3.28 -18.52
CA ASP A 70 -1.90 2.77 -18.48
C ASP A 70 -2.25 2.27 -17.09
N CYS A 71 -1.31 1.60 -16.43
CA CYS A 71 -1.46 1.10 -15.07
C CYS A 71 -1.79 2.21 -14.08
N VAL A 72 -1.03 3.32 -14.12
CA VAL A 72 -1.27 4.51 -13.30
C VAL A 72 -2.56 5.22 -13.70
N ASN A 73 -2.88 5.30 -14.99
CA ASN A 73 -4.14 5.89 -15.45
C ASN A 73 -5.34 5.11 -14.90
N VAL A 74 -5.32 3.78 -14.92
CA VAL A 74 -6.38 2.97 -14.31
C VAL A 74 -6.51 3.24 -12.81
N HIS A 75 -5.41 3.26 -12.06
CA HIS A 75 -5.43 3.58 -10.63
C HIS A 75 -6.09 4.94 -10.37
N ARG A 76 -5.65 5.98 -11.10
CA ARG A 76 -6.17 7.35 -10.98
C ARG A 76 -7.64 7.44 -11.38
N ASP A 77 -8.05 6.76 -12.45
CA ASP A 77 -9.44 6.72 -12.92
C ASP A 77 -10.36 6.10 -11.87
N MET A 78 -9.93 4.97 -11.28
CA MET A 78 -10.73 4.27 -10.26
C MET A 78 -10.93 5.13 -9.01
N VAL A 79 -9.87 5.81 -8.55
CA VAL A 79 -9.98 6.76 -7.42
C VAL A 79 -10.83 7.99 -7.80
N THR A 80 -10.62 8.55 -8.98
CA THR A 80 -11.34 9.77 -9.45
C THR A 80 -12.82 9.50 -9.61
N ALA A 81 -13.22 8.32 -10.08
CA ALA A 81 -14.61 7.91 -10.20
C ALA A 81 -15.35 7.88 -8.85
N LEU A 82 -14.63 7.80 -7.73
CA LEU A 82 -15.17 7.74 -6.36
C LEU A 82 -14.95 9.05 -5.59
N GLY A 83 -14.76 10.16 -6.29
CA GLY A 83 -14.60 11.49 -5.68
C GLY A 83 -13.15 11.96 -5.54
N GLY A 84 -12.19 11.23 -6.09
CA GLY A 84 -10.78 11.64 -6.09
C GLY A 84 -10.03 11.24 -4.82
N PRO A 85 -8.72 11.58 -4.74
CA PRO A 85 -7.84 11.12 -3.69
C PRO A 85 -8.24 11.72 -2.33
N HIS A 86 -8.60 10.87 -1.37
CA HIS A 86 -8.88 11.29 -0.01
C HIS A 86 -7.61 11.87 0.66
N PRO A 87 -7.69 12.88 1.56
CA PRO A 87 -6.52 13.46 2.22
C PRO A 87 -5.68 12.46 3.03
N ARG A 88 -6.28 11.36 3.50
CA ARG A 88 -5.61 10.26 4.21
C ARG A 88 -5.26 9.05 3.34
N MET A 89 -5.42 9.16 2.02
CA MET A 89 -5.03 8.12 1.06
C MET A 89 -3.53 8.20 0.75
N ILE A 90 -2.90 7.04 0.69
CA ILE A 90 -1.55 6.78 0.18
C ILE A 90 -1.69 5.94 -1.09
N SER A 91 -0.91 6.22 -2.13
CA SER A 91 -0.77 5.31 -3.27
C SER A 91 0.47 4.46 -3.08
N MET A 92 0.35 3.14 -3.30
CA MET A 92 1.48 2.22 -3.25
C MET A 92 1.71 1.57 -4.61
N ILE A 93 2.97 1.58 -5.05
CA ILE A 93 3.42 0.89 -6.24
C ILE A 93 3.95 -0.48 -5.81
N ASP A 94 3.18 -1.52 -6.11
CA ASP A 94 3.55 -2.90 -5.83
C ASP A 94 4.45 -3.42 -6.96
N VAL A 95 5.74 -3.58 -6.65
CA VAL A 95 6.80 -3.97 -7.58
C VAL A 95 7.24 -5.39 -7.27
N GLU A 96 6.83 -6.30 -8.13
CA GLU A 96 7.14 -7.72 -8.01
C GLU A 96 7.47 -8.34 -9.36
N SER A 97 8.26 -9.43 -9.36
CA SER A 97 8.61 -10.17 -10.57
C SER A 97 7.49 -11.09 -11.08
N GLY A 98 6.41 -11.27 -10.30
CA GLY A 98 5.25 -12.09 -10.66
C GLY A 98 4.54 -11.64 -11.93
N GLY A 99 4.90 -12.21 -13.08
CA GLY A 99 4.36 -11.82 -14.38
C GLY A 99 4.98 -10.56 -14.99
N ASN A 100 6.00 -9.98 -14.36
CA ASN A 100 6.79 -8.89 -14.91
C ASN A 100 8.10 -9.40 -15.54
N PRO A 101 8.65 -8.68 -16.53
CA PRO A 101 9.98 -8.99 -17.04
C PRO A 101 11.03 -8.81 -15.93
N ARG A 102 12.09 -9.63 -15.99
CA ARG A 102 13.24 -9.52 -15.09
C ARG A 102 14.12 -8.31 -15.44
N GLY A 103 15.00 -7.97 -14.50
CA GLY A 103 16.01 -6.94 -14.67
C GLY A 103 15.45 -5.54 -14.44
N ASP A 104 16.32 -4.54 -14.59
CA ASP A 104 16.04 -3.16 -14.18
C ASP A 104 14.82 -2.56 -14.91
N GLN A 105 13.79 -2.24 -14.14
CA GLN A 105 12.56 -1.57 -14.55
C GLN A 105 12.43 -0.14 -13.98
N SER A 106 13.52 0.40 -13.42
CA SER A 106 13.53 1.66 -12.65
C SER A 106 12.91 2.83 -13.41
N ASP A 107 13.17 2.99 -14.72
CA ASP A 107 12.60 4.10 -15.50
C ASP A 107 11.06 4.10 -15.48
N GLY A 108 10.43 2.94 -15.72
CA GLY A 108 8.98 2.82 -15.74
C GLY A 108 8.36 2.96 -14.35
N ILE A 109 9.01 2.41 -13.33
CA ILE A 109 8.56 2.52 -11.94
C ILE A 109 8.70 3.97 -11.45
N ASN A 110 9.81 4.65 -11.74
CA ASN A 110 10.06 6.03 -11.35
C ASN A 110 9.11 7.01 -12.06
N ARG A 111 8.76 6.75 -13.33
CA ARG A 111 7.73 7.54 -14.03
C ARG A 111 6.35 7.36 -13.39
N ALA A 112 6.00 6.15 -12.97
CA ALA A 112 4.77 5.92 -12.21
C ALA A 112 4.79 6.67 -10.88
N TYR A 113 5.90 6.61 -10.14
CA TYR A 113 6.10 7.33 -8.88
C TYR A 113 5.88 8.84 -9.05
N TRP A 114 6.57 9.48 -9.99
CA TRP A 114 6.47 10.93 -10.18
C TRP A 114 5.10 11.35 -10.70
N ASN A 115 4.46 10.55 -11.56
CA ASN A 115 3.09 10.82 -12.00
C ASN A 115 2.10 10.84 -10.81
N LEU A 116 2.21 9.88 -9.91
CA LEU A 116 1.38 9.81 -8.71
C LEU A 116 1.73 10.92 -7.71
N ALA A 117 3.02 11.24 -7.54
CA ALA A 117 3.47 12.29 -6.65
C ALA A 117 2.89 13.66 -7.05
N ASP A 118 2.92 13.96 -8.36
CA ASP A 118 2.32 15.18 -8.92
C ASP A 118 0.81 15.20 -8.71
N TRP A 119 0.13 14.07 -8.97
CA TRP A 119 -1.32 13.97 -8.81
C TRP A 119 -1.78 14.08 -7.36
N LEU A 120 -1.04 13.50 -6.41
CA LEU A 120 -1.33 13.54 -4.97
C LEU A 120 -0.82 14.82 -4.28
N GLY A 121 -0.01 15.62 -4.98
CA GLY A 121 0.55 16.89 -4.52
C GLY A 121 1.72 16.77 -3.53
N HIS A 122 2.19 15.56 -3.23
CA HIS A 122 3.36 15.36 -2.37
C HIS A 122 4.01 13.97 -2.61
N PRO A 123 5.35 13.89 -2.84
CA PRO A 123 6.04 12.62 -3.09
C PRO A 123 5.93 11.58 -1.96
N ARG A 124 5.92 12.02 -0.69
CA ARG A 124 5.74 11.13 0.47
C ARG A 124 4.40 10.38 0.50
N ARG A 125 3.39 10.82 -0.26
CA ARG A 125 2.10 10.12 -0.40
C ARG A 125 2.17 8.93 -1.37
N VAL A 126 3.33 8.70 -1.99
CA VAL A 126 3.62 7.54 -2.82
C VAL A 126 4.67 6.68 -2.11
N ILE A 127 4.36 5.41 -1.91
CA ILE A 127 5.27 4.43 -1.33
C ILE A 127 5.49 3.26 -2.30
N GLY A 128 6.57 2.52 -2.10
CA GLY A 128 6.82 1.27 -2.81
C GLY A 128 6.42 0.05 -1.98
N TYR A 129 6.25 -1.07 -2.66
CA TYR A 129 6.25 -2.40 -2.06
C TYR A 129 7.12 -3.31 -2.92
N ALA A 130 7.90 -4.17 -2.27
CA ALA A 130 8.67 -5.21 -2.94
C ALA A 130 9.20 -6.23 -1.90
N ASN A 131 9.48 -7.44 -2.34
CA ASN A 131 10.44 -8.29 -1.62
C ASN A 131 11.88 -7.84 -1.89
N ARG A 132 12.85 -8.39 -1.16
CA ARG A 132 14.26 -8.03 -1.28
C ARG A 132 14.83 -8.22 -2.68
N SER A 133 14.49 -9.29 -3.37
CA SER A 133 15.02 -9.58 -4.70
C SER A 133 14.50 -8.55 -5.71
N ASP A 134 13.19 -8.35 -5.74
CA ASP A 134 12.53 -7.44 -6.67
C ASP A 134 12.96 -6.00 -6.43
N PHE A 135 13.16 -5.61 -5.16
CA PHE A 135 13.65 -4.29 -4.80
C PHE A 135 15.03 -3.98 -5.39
N PHE A 136 15.96 -4.94 -5.39
CA PHE A 136 17.32 -4.72 -5.92
C PHE A 136 17.47 -5.06 -7.41
N GLU A 137 16.63 -5.92 -7.96
CA GLU A 137 16.71 -6.34 -9.37
C GLU A 137 15.81 -5.52 -10.29
N LEU A 138 14.57 -5.24 -9.88
CA LEU A 138 13.59 -4.50 -10.68
C LEU A 138 13.64 -2.99 -10.43
N TRP A 139 14.01 -2.57 -9.21
CA TRP A 139 14.02 -1.15 -8.83
C TRP A 139 15.35 -0.67 -8.19
N PRO A 140 16.53 -0.95 -8.82
CA PRO A 140 17.82 -0.54 -8.29
C PRO A 140 18.02 0.99 -8.22
N ASP A 141 17.48 1.73 -9.19
CA ASP A 141 17.50 3.20 -9.22
C ASP A 141 16.15 3.77 -8.82
N ARG A 142 16.10 4.46 -7.68
CA ARG A 142 14.83 4.83 -7.03
C ARG A 142 14.89 6.23 -6.43
N PRO A 143 13.72 6.88 -6.24
CA PRO A 143 13.67 8.23 -5.71
C PRO A 143 14.26 8.30 -4.30
N ASP A 144 15.02 9.37 -4.02
CA ASP A 144 15.55 9.62 -2.69
C ASP A 144 14.43 9.74 -1.66
N GLY A 145 14.59 9.06 -0.52
CA GLY A 145 13.61 9.08 0.56
C GLY A 145 12.33 8.30 0.26
N LEU A 146 12.32 7.43 -0.77
CA LEU A 146 11.26 6.45 -1.00
C LEU A 146 11.01 5.64 0.29
N ARG A 147 9.74 5.59 0.68
CA ARG A 147 9.27 4.70 1.75
C ARG A 147 8.78 3.41 1.13
N VAL A 148 9.06 2.29 1.80
CA VAL A 148 8.63 0.99 1.30
C VAL A 148 7.98 0.13 2.37
N ILE A 149 7.05 -0.70 1.92
CA ILE A 149 6.66 -1.91 2.62
C ILE A 149 7.53 -3.03 2.08
N GLY A 150 8.31 -3.67 2.95
CA GLY A 150 9.17 -4.79 2.59
C GLY A 150 8.42 -6.11 2.79
N ALA A 151 8.38 -6.96 1.76
CA ALA A 151 7.81 -8.30 1.88
C ALA A 151 8.89 -9.34 2.21
N GLY A 152 8.63 -10.15 3.25
CA GLY A 152 9.52 -11.24 3.63
C GLY A 152 8.88 -12.18 4.63
N TYR A 153 8.46 -13.36 4.17
CA TYR A 153 7.78 -14.31 5.06
C TYR A 153 8.79 -15.07 5.91
N GLY A 154 8.65 -14.93 7.23
CA GLY A 154 9.52 -15.57 8.22
C GLY A 154 10.80 -14.80 8.55
N ALA A 155 11.13 -13.75 7.80
CA ALA A 155 12.24 -12.85 8.09
C ALA A 155 12.00 -11.46 7.48
N ASP A 156 12.19 -10.42 8.30
CA ASP A 156 12.17 -9.03 7.84
C ASP A 156 13.26 -8.78 6.79
N PRO A 157 12.90 -8.32 5.57
CA PRO A 157 13.86 -8.08 4.50
C PRO A 157 14.79 -6.87 4.74
N GLY A 158 14.44 -5.98 5.68
CA GLY A 158 15.24 -4.82 6.08
C GLY A 158 15.59 -3.89 4.91
N LEU A 159 14.59 -3.52 4.11
CA LEU A 159 14.82 -2.71 2.91
C LEU A 159 15.19 -1.26 3.26
N PRO A 160 16.06 -0.61 2.47
CA PRO A 160 16.28 0.83 2.59
C PRO A 160 14.98 1.63 2.47
N GLY A 161 14.67 2.44 3.49
CA GLY A 161 13.44 3.22 3.55
C GLY A 161 12.21 2.46 4.02
N GLN A 162 12.38 1.23 4.52
CA GLN A 162 11.27 0.42 5.03
C GLN A 162 10.58 1.11 6.22
N ILE A 163 9.25 1.10 6.18
CA ILE A 163 8.37 1.63 7.23
C ILE A 163 7.31 0.61 7.68
N ALA A 164 7.31 -0.56 7.03
CA ALA A 164 6.47 -1.69 7.37
C ALA A 164 7.02 -2.97 6.75
N HIS A 165 6.70 -4.10 7.38
CA HIS A 165 7.06 -5.44 6.96
C HIS A 165 5.79 -6.26 6.71
N GLN A 166 5.58 -6.72 5.47
CA GLN A 166 4.59 -7.76 5.18
C GLN A 166 5.20 -9.12 5.56
N TYR A 167 4.67 -9.71 6.64
CA TYR A 167 5.33 -10.82 7.33
C TYR A 167 4.69 -12.19 7.07
N THR A 168 3.49 -12.22 6.49
CA THR A 168 2.72 -13.44 6.20
C THR A 168 1.72 -13.19 5.09
N ASP A 169 1.42 -14.25 4.34
CA ASP A 169 0.31 -14.37 3.37
C ASP A 169 -0.95 -15.03 3.95
N GLY A 170 -0.96 -15.24 5.27
CA GLY A 170 -1.99 -15.97 5.98
C GLY A 170 -1.87 -17.49 5.88
N GLN A 171 -0.78 -18.03 5.34
CA GLN A 171 -0.50 -19.48 5.31
C GLN A 171 0.60 -19.90 6.29
N GLY A 172 1.09 -18.99 7.14
CA GLY A 172 2.13 -19.26 8.13
C GLY A 172 3.05 -18.05 8.34
N TYR A 173 4.19 -18.27 9.01
CA TYR A 173 5.27 -17.27 9.17
C TYR A 173 4.99 -16.08 10.10
N GLY A 174 3.82 -16.02 10.74
CA GLY A 174 3.44 -14.91 11.62
C GLY A 174 4.33 -14.76 12.87
N GLY A 175 5.05 -15.82 13.26
CA GLY A 175 5.96 -15.75 14.42
C GLY A 175 5.25 -15.41 15.74
N GLY A 176 3.94 -15.69 15.84
CA GLY A 176 3.08 -15.31 16.96
C GLY A 176 2.21 -14.08 16.71
N LEU A 177 2.42 -13.36 15.60
CA LEU A 177 1.51 -12.33 15.10
C LEU A 177 0.32 -12.98 14.36
N PRO A 178 -0.82 -12.26 14.23
CA PRO A 178 -1.97 -12.72 13.44
C PRO A 178 -1.61 -13.05 11.99
N GLU A 179 -2.15 -14.13 11.46
CA GLU A 179 -1.98 -14.58 10.06
C GLU A 179 -3.26 -14.31 9.24
N GLY A 180 -3.90 -13.19 9.55
CA GLY A 180 -5.16 -12.78 8.95
C GLY A 180 -6.00 -11.97 9.93
N CYS A 181 -7.13 -11.46 9.46
CA CYS A 181 -8.09 -10.74 10.30
C CYS A 181 -9.50 -10.78 9.72
N SER A 182 -10.48 -10.39 10.53
CA SER A 182 -11.83 -10.14 10.02
C SER A 182 -11.85 -8.91 9.09
N PRO A 183 -12.72 -8.90 8.06
CA PRO A 183 -13.62 -9.99 7.64
C PRO A 183 -12.96 -11.04 6.72
N PHE A 184 -11.67 -10.92 6.45
CA PHE A 184 -10.99 -11.63 5.36
C PHE A 184 -10.65 -13.09 5.67
N GLY A 185 -10.52 -13.44 6.95
CA GLY A 185 -9.92 -14.72 7.34
C GLY A 185 -8.40 -14.65 7.14
N ASN A 186 -7.82 -15.69 6.56
CA ASN A 186 -6.39 -15.69 6.22
C ASN A 186 -6.13 -14.72 5.07
N CYS A 187 -5.21 -13.78 5.28
CA CYS A 187 -4.80 -12.78 4.29
C CYS A 187 -3.40 -12.28 4.60
N ASP A 188 -2.85 -11.50 3.67
CA ASP A 188 -1.59 -10.80 3.87
C ASP A 188 -1.69 -9.86 5.08
N MET A 189 -0.68 -9.93 5.96
CA MET A 189 -0.59 -9.08 7.14
C MET A 189 0.76 -8.39 7.24
N ASN A 190 0.70 -7.16 7.73
CA ASN A 190 1.82 -6.24 7.81
C ASN A 190 2.00 -5.72 9.24
N SER A 191 3.24 -5.45 9.61
CA SER A 191 3.64 -4.75 10.82
C SER A 191 4.23 -3.40 10.44
N ALA A 192 3.87 -2.31 11.12
CA ALA A 192 4.29 -0.95 10.78
C ALA A 192 5.63 -0.54 11.43
N ASP A 193 6.54 -1.48 11.65
CA ASP A 193 7.87 -1.30 12.22
C ASP A 193 7.92 -0.37 13.46
N GLY A 194 6.92 -0.50 14.33
CA GLY A 194 6.81 0.26 15.59
C GLY A 194 6.08 1.60 15.49
N LEU A 195 5.50 1.93 14.34
CA LEU A 195 4.69 3.14 14.13
C LEU A 195 3.24 2.94 14.57
N SER A 196 2.65 3.96 15.19
CA SER A 196 1.19 4.06 15.32
C SER A 196 0.55 4.35 13.95
N PRO A 197 -0.78 4.20 13.78
CA PRO A 197 -1.43 4.54 12.52
C PRO A 197 -1.24 6.00 12.10
N LEU A 198 -1.16 6.91 13.08
CA LEU A 198 -0.93 8.33 12.84
C LEU A 198 0.54 8.62 12.49
N ASP A 199 1.49 7.93 13.13
CA ASP A 199 2.91 8.09 12.82
C ASP A 199 3.23 7.52 11.43
N PHE A 200 2.59 6.40 11.05
CA PHE A 200 2.67 5.85 9.69
C PHE A 200 2.12 6.84 8.66
N ALA A 201 0.95 7.42 8.92
CA ALA A 201 0.37 8.46 8.06
C ALA A 201 1.31 9.67 7.93
N ALA A 202 1.87 10.16 9.05
CA ALA A 202 2.80 11.29 9.08
C ALA A 202 4.10 11.01 8.33
N ALA A 203 4.62 9.78 8.43
CA ALA A 203 5.74 9.32 7.62
C ALA A 203 5.39 9.48 6.14
N CYS A 204 4.21 9.01 5.72
CA CYS A 204 3.69 9.14 4.35
C CYS A 204 3.18 10.55 3.98
N GLY A 205 3.54 11.58 4.75
CA GLY A 205 3.23 12.98 4.43
C GLY A 205 1.78 13.38 4.63
N ILE A 206 0.97 12.53 5.27
CA ILE A 206 -0.40 12.86 5.67
C ILE A 206 -0.32 13.55 7.03
N ARG A 207 -0.70 14.83 7.08
CA ARG A 207 -0.81 15.58 8.34
C ARG A 207 -2.25 15.53 8.84
N THR A 208 -2.42 15.46 10.15
CA THR A 208 -3.74 15.68 10.75
C THR A 208 -4.08 17.18 10.71
N ALA A 209 -5.37 17.53 10.70
CA ALA A 209 -5.83 18.92 10.64
C ALA A 209 -5.29 19.81 11.78
N GLN A 210 -4.75 19.22 12.85
CA GLN A 210 -4.16 19.92 13.99
C GLN A 210 -2.78 20.53 13.68
N GLU A 211 -2.10 20.09 12.62
CA GLU A 211 -0.76 20.56 12.21
C GLU A 211 -0.81 21.58 11.05
N ALA A 212 -2.01 21.93 10.58
CA ALA A 212 -2.23 22.88 9.49
C ALA A 212 -2.46 24.33 9.97
N LYS A 213 -2.11 24.64 11.23
CA LYS A 213 -2.21 25.97 11.83
C LYS A 213 -0.85 26.53 12.19
#